data_AF-A0A9E2KU52-F1
#
_entry.id   AF-A0A9E2KU52-F1
#
_cell.length_a   1.000
_cell.length_b   1.000
_cell.length_c   1.000
_cell.angle_alpha   90.00
_cell.angle_beta   90.00
_cell.angle_gamma   90.00
#
_symmetry.space_group_name_H-M   'P 1'
#
loop_
_entity.id
_entity.type
_entity.pdbx_description
1 polymer ?
#
loop_
_entity_poly.entity_id
_entity_poly.type
_entity_poly.pdbx_seq_one_letter_code
_entity_poly.pdbx_strand_id
1 'polypeptide(L)'
;MLIYDDFYLTFENNKLIGSDLPAIQKKVDKKIAKEKEAKKQKEEELKGYAQAFGRKPVDTLQSMPSVYDGQRVEDDMVYKWQPDGLPLMFRVDSPGNFTTVYQYDKNGKYGLLGRVLYEGRTIYQKQKPTYIYQ
;
A
#
# COMPACT_ATOMS: atom_id res chain seq x y z
N MET A 1 -20.86 -26.51 -5.32
CA MET A 1 -20.22 -27.80 -5.61
C MET A 1 -20.90 -28.36 -6.85
N LEU A 2 -20.12 -28.79 -7.83
CA LEU A 2 -20.61 -29.42 -9.05
C LEU A 2 -20.03 -30.83 -9.12
N ILE A 3 -20.86 -31.81 -9.50
CA ILE A 3 -20.42 -33.17 -9.79
C ILE A 3 -20.29 -33.26 -11.32
N TYR A 4 -19.15 -33.70 -11.81
CA TYR A 4 -18.92 -33.95 -13.22
C TYR A 4 -18.30 -35.34 -13.36
N ASP A 5 -18.97 -36.23 -14.08
CA ASP A 5 -18.71 -37.67 -14.06
C ASP A 5 -18.61 -38.19 -12.61
N ASP A 6 -17.44 -38.69 -12.20
CA ASP A 6 -17.17 -39.30 -10.90
C ASP A 6 -16.37 -38.40 -9.94
N PHE A 7 -16.20 -37.12 -10.24
CA PHE A 7 -15.40 -36.20 -9.42
C PHE A 7 -16.15 -34.91 -9.07
N TYR A 8 -15.73 -34.30 -7.96
CA TYR A 8 -16.27 -33.07 -7.41
C TYR A 8 -15.44 -31.86 -7.85
N LEU A 9 -16.14 -30.76 -8.12
CA LEU A 9 -15.58 -29.44 -8.35
C LEU A 9 -16.16 -28.44 -7.36
N THR A 10 -15.29 -27.73 -6.66
CA THR A 10 -15.66 -26.73 -5.66
C THR A 10 -15.42 -25.34 -6.22
N PHE A 11 -16.44 -24.50 -6.15
CA PHE A 11 -16.40 -23.13 -6.65
C PHE A 11 -16.71 -22.14 -5.53
N GLU A 12 -16.04 -21.01 -5.55
CA GLU A 12 -16.32 -19.84 -4.73
C GLU A 12 -16.33 -18.61 -5.63
N ASN A 13 -17.38 -17.79 -5.56
CA ASN A 13 -17.52 -16.58 -6.40
C ASN A 13 -17.29 -16.86 -7.90
N ASN A 14 -17.89 -17.95 -8.41
CA ASN A 14 -17.73 -18.43 -9.80
C ASN A 14 -16.29 -18.80 -10.22
N LYS A 15 -15.37 -18.98 -9.27
CA LYS A 15 -14.00 -19.46 -9.53
C LYS A 15 -13.83 -20.87 -8.98
N LEU A 16 -13.19 -21.74 -9.75
CA LEU A 16 -12.82 -23.08 -9.30
C LEU A 16 -11.73 -22.96 -8.23
N ILE A 17 -12.04 -23.44 -7.01
CA ILE A 17 -11.15 -23.40 -5.84
C ILE A 17 -10.72 -24.79 -5.35
N GLY A 18 -11.28 -25.87 -5.90
CA GLY A 18 -10.82 -27.21 -5.59
C GLY A 18 -11.48 -28.32 -6.41
N SER A 19 -10.90 -29.50 -6.33
CA SER A 19 -11.41 -30.76 -6.88
C SER A 19 -10.79 -31.94 -6.13
N ASP A 20 -11.51 -33.05 -6.02
CA ASP A 20 -10.97 -34.33 -5.56
C ASP A 20 -10.14 -35.06 -6.65
N LEU A 21 -10.21 -34.63 -7.91
CA LEU A 21 -9.33 -35.12 -8.97
C LEU A 21 -7.93 -34.49 -8.83
N PRO A 22 -6.86 -35.27 -8.55
CA PRO A 22 -5.54 -34.71 -8.19
C PRO A 22 -4.91 -33.81 -9.27
N ALA A 23 -5.15 -34.13 -10.55
CA ALA A 23 -4.62 -33.34 -11.67
C ALA A 23 -5.24 -31.94 -11.75
N ILE A 24 -6.53 -31.80 -11.37
CA ILE A 24 -7.22 -30.52 -11.32
C ILE A 24 -6.79 -29.76 -10.06
N GLN A 25 -6.78 -30.43 -8.90
CA GLN A 25 -6.36 -29.82 -7.64
C GLN A 25 -4.97 -29.20 -7.73
N LYS A 26 -3.99 -29.92 -8.30
CA LYS A 26 -2.62 -29.40 -8.50
C LYS A 26 -2.56 -28.12 -9.34
N LYS A 27 -3.42 -27.98 -10.36
CA LYS A 27 -3.48 -26.76 -11.19
C LYS A 27 -4.11 -25.60 -10.42
N VAL A 28 -5.17 -25.88 -9.66
CA VAL A 28 -5.84 -24.91 -8.79
C VAL A 28 -4.88 -24.39 -7.73
N ASP A 29 -4.19 -25.29 -7.01
CA ASP A 29 -3.22 -24.93 -5.96
C ASP A 29 -2.10 -24.04 -6.52
N LYS A 30 -1.53 -24.41 -7.66
CA LYS A 30 -0.48 -23.61 -8.32
C LYS A 30 -0.97 -22.21 -8.67
N LYS A 31 -2.21 -22.07 -9.16
CA LYS A 31 -2.80 -20.78 -9.48
C LYS A 31 -3.04 -19.95 -8.22
N ILE A 32 -3.62 -20.54 -7.18
CA ILE A 32 -3.87 -19.88 -5.89
C ILE A 32 -2.55 -19.41 -5.26
N ALA A 33 -1.53 -20.27 -5.26
CA ALA A 33 -0.20 -19.92 -4.73
C ALA A 33 0.40 -18.73 -5.49
N LYS A 34 0.35 -18.72 -6.83
CA LYS A 34 0.83 -17.62 -7.66
C LYS A 34 0.07 -16.31 -7.40
N GLU A 35 -1.26 -16.38 -7.26
CA GLU A 35 -2.08 -15.20 -6.93
C GLU A 35 -1.77 -14.66 -5.53
N LYS A 36 -1.55 -15.55 -4.55
CA LYS A 36 -1.17 -15.18 -3.18
C LYS A 36 0.21 -14.52 -3.15
N GLU A 37 1.17 -15.06 -3.88
CA GLU A 37 2.51 -14.49 -4.00
C GLU A 37 2.48 -13.11 -4.66
N ALA A 38 1.77 -12.97 -5.79
CA ALA A 38 1.62 -11.69 -6.47
C ALA A 38 0.94 -10.62 -5.57
N LYS A 39 -0.07 -11.00 -4.79
CA LYS A 39 -0.69 -10.12 -3.79
C LYS A 39 0.31 -9.69 -2.72
N LYS A 40 1.13 -10.63 -2.23
CA LYS A 40 2.16 -10.34 -1.21
C LYS A 40 3.22 -9.38 -1.75
N GLN A 41 3.71 -9.60 -2.97
CA GLN A 41 4.68 -8.72 -3.63
C GLN A 41 4.11 -7.30 -3.80
N LYS A 42 2.87 -7.17 -4.28
CA LYS A 42 2.21 -5.86 -4.42
C LYS A 42 2.02 -5.14 -3.08
N GLU A 43 1.72 -5.89 -2.03
CA GLU A 43 1.57 -5.38 -0.67
C GLU A 43 2.91 -4.90 -0.09
N GLU A 44 4.00 -5.63 -0.33
CA GLU A 44 5.36 -5.22 0.06
C GLU A 44 5.83 -3.99 -0.71
N GLU A 45 5.56 -3.95 -2.02
CA GLU A 45 5.83 -2.78 -2.85
C GLU A 45 5.10 -1.55 -2.33
N LEU A 46 3.78 -1.66 -2.09
CA LEU A 46 2.99 -0.56 -1.54
C LEU A 46 3.55 -0.03 -0.21
N LYS A 47 3.97 -0.92 0.70
CA LYS A 47 4.62 -0.53 1.96
C LYS A 47 5.95 0.17 1.73
N GLY A 48 6.75 -0.29 0.78
CA GLY A 48 8.02 0.35 0.40
C GLY A 48 7.81 1.79 -0.10
N TYR A 49 6.83 2.00 -0.97
CA TYR A 49 6.45 3.33 -1.46
C TYR A 49 5.92 4.22 -0.33
N ALA A 50 5.07 3.69 0.55
CA ALA A 50 4.56 4.43 1.70
C ALA A 50 5.68 4.84 2.66
N GLN A 51 6.65 3.96 2.92
CA GLN A 51 7.82 4.28 3.73
C GLN A 51 8.69 5.37 3.08
N ALA A 52 8.92 5.28 1.77
CA ALA A 52 9.66 6.31 1.03
C ALA A 52 8.94 7.66 1.06
N PHE A 53 7.61 7.65 0.99
CA PHE A 53 6.78 8.86 1.09
C PHE A 53 6.80 9.46 2.50
N GLY A 54 6.61 8.63 3.53
CA GLY A 54 6.61 9.06 4.94
C GLY A 54 7.97 9.56 5.43
N ARG A 55 9.06 9.01 4.88
CA ARG A 55 10.43 9.47 5.19
C ARG A 55 10.92 10.62 4.33
N LYS A 56 10.13 11.08 3.35
CA LYS A 56 10.52 12.19 2.48
C LYS A 56 10.57 13.49 3.31
N PRO A 57 11.61 14.32 3.20
CA PRO A 57 11.62 15.57 3.94
C PRO A 57 10.49 16.53 3.50
N VAL A 58 9.92 17.28 4.44
CA VAL A 58 8.82 18.24 4.18
C VAL A 58 9.22 19.28 3.14
N ASP A 59 10.43 19.82 3.23
CA ASP A 59 10.97 20.75 2.22
C ASP A 59 10.97 20.17 0.79
N THR A 60 11.16 18.86 0.69
CA THR A 60 11.23 18.13 -0.58
C THR A 60 9.83 17.91 -1.15
N LEU A 61 8.85 17.65 -0.29
CA LEU A 61 7.44 17.59 -0.69
C LEU A 61 6.97 18.95 -1.21
N GLN A 62 7.23 20.01 -0.44
CA GLN A 62 6.79 21.38 -0.74
C GLN A 62 7.46 21.98 -1.99
N SER A 63 8.66 21.52 -2.33
CA SER A 63 9.36 21.93 -3.57
C SER A 63 8.86 21.23 -4.84
N MET A 64 7.97 20.22 -4.73
CA MET A 64 7.43 19.46 -5.86
C MET A 64 5.88 19.39 -5.81
N PRO A 65 5.17 20.53 -5.82
CA PRO A 65 3.72 20.57 -5.64
C PRO A 65 2.92 19.88 -6.77
N SER A 66 3.52 19.73 -7.96
CA SER A 66 2.90 18.97 -9.06
C SER A 66 2.88 17.46 -8.83
N VAL A 67 3.71 16.95 -7.91
CA VAL A 67 3.82 15.54 -7.54
C VAL A 67 3.15 15.28 -6.19
N TYR A 68 3.35 16.19 -5.25
CA TYR A 68 2.85 16.12 -3.88
C TYR A 68 1.93 17.30 -3.61
N ASP A 69 0.63 17.07 -3.73
CA ASP A 69 -0.38 18.09 -3.44
C ASP A 69 -0.54 18.19 -1.91
N GLY A 70 -0.25 19.37 -1.36
CA GLY A 70 -0.13 19.60 0.08
C GLY A 70 -1.13 20.64 0.58
N GLN A 71 -1.86 20.33 1.64
CA GLN A 71 -2.79 21.25 2.28
C GLN A 71 -2.75 21.12 3.81
N ARG A 72 -3.01 22.24 4.50
CA ARG A 72 -3.24 22.23 5.94
C ARG A 72 -4.70 21.81 6.19
N VAL A 73 -4.92 20.84 7.06
CA VAL A 73 -6.25 20.43 7.52
C VAL A 73 -6.23 20.45 9.04
N GLU A 74 -6.98 21.37 9.65
CA GLU A 74 -6.89 21.63 11.09
C GLU A 74 -5.43 21.90 11.51
N ASP A 75 -4.89 21.11 12.44
CA ASP A 75 -3.51 21.21 12.90
C ASP A 75 -2.52 20.34 12.11
N ASP A 76 -3.01 19.47 11.23
CA ASP A 76 -2.19 18.55 10.43
C ASP A 76 -1.74 19.18 9.11
N MET A 77 -0.57 18.76 8.63
CA MET A 77 -0.16 18.98 7.24
C MET A 77 -0.35 17.69 6.45
N VAL A 78 -1.20 17.75 5.42
CA VAL A 78 -1.58 16.57 4.63
C VAL A 78 -0.97 16.69 3.24
N TYR A 79 -0.29 15.63 2.79
CA TYR A 79 0.23 15.49 1.44
C TYR A 79 -0.41 14.32 0.72
N LYS A 80 -0.80 14.54 -0.52
CA LYS A 80 -1.41 13.55 -1.40
C LYS A 80 -0.42 13.11 -2.46
N TRP A 81 -0.32 11.81 -2.68
CA TRP A 81 0.53 11.25 -3.73
C TRP A 81 -0.04 9.95 -4.31
N GLN A 82 -0.05 9.83 -5.63
CA GLN A 82 -0.40 8.60 -6.33
C GLN A 82 0.76 8.20 -7.26
N PRO A 83 1.60 7.23 -6.85
CA PRO A 83 2.58 6.64 -7.75
C PRO A 83 1.88 5.86 -8.87
N ASP A 84 2.54 5.78 -10.03
CA ASP A 84 2.03 5.02 -11.17
C ASP A 84 1.78 3.56 -10.79
N GLY A 85 0.62 3.03 -11.16
CA GLY A 85 0.23 1.65 -10.88
C GLY A 85 -0.11 1.33 -9.42
N LEU A 86 0.02 2.30 -8.50
CA LEU A 86 -0.29 2.13 -7.09
C LEU A 86 -1.52 2.94 -6.65
N PRO A 87 -2.20 2.53 -5.57
CA PRO A 87 -3.28 3.29 -4.98
C PRO A 87 -2.85 4.69 -4.54
N LEU A 88 -3.81 5.60 -4.51
CA LEU A 88 -3.64 6.91 -3.91
C LEU A 88 -3.25 6.79 -2.42
N MET A 89 -2.27 7.57 -2.00
CA MET A 89 -1.80 7.64 -0.62
C MET A 89 -1.90 9.05 -0.07
N PHE A 90 -2.12 9.13 1.24
CA PHE A 90 -2.10 10.36 2.01
C PHE A 90 -1.07 10.25 3.11
N ARG A 91 -0.17 11.22 3.19
CA ARG A 91 0.71 11.42 4.33
C ARG A 91 0.11 12.52 5.20
N VAL A 92 0.03 12.26 6.49
CA VAL A 92 -0.43 13.21 7.51
C VAL A 92 0.72 13.45 8.47
N ASP A 93 1.18 14.69 8.55
CA ASP A 93 2.17 15.13 9.53
C ASP A 93 1.42 15.85 10.66
N SER A 94 1.31 15.18 11.80
CA SER A 94 0.56 15.65 12.95
C SER A 94 1.39 16.49 13.93
N PRO A 95 0.72 17.33 14.74
CA PRO A 95 1.37 18.01 15.86
C PRO A 95 2.11 16.99 16.74
N GLY A 96 3.41 17.22 16.96
CA GLY A 96 4.28 16.27 17.67
C GLY A 96 5.35 15.60 16.81
N ASN A 97 5.56 16.06 15.56
CA ASN A 97 6.57 15.56 14.63
C ASN A 97 6.40 14.08 14.29
N PHE A 98 5.14 13.65 14.13
CA PHE A 98 4.79 12.29 13.75
C PHE A 98 4.11 12.27 12.39
N THR A 99 4.48 11.31 11.57
CA THR A 99 4.02 11.12 10.20
C THR A 99 3.34 9.77 10.07
N THR A 100 2.11 9.77 9.57
CA THR A 100 1.38 8.55 9.20
C THR A 100 1.04 8.59 7.71
N VAL A 101 1.27 7.48 7.01
CA VAL A 101 0.88 7.32 5.61
C VAL A 101 -0.26 6.31 5.51
N TYR A 102 -1.34 6.73 4.86
CA TYR A 102 -2.54 5.96 4.64
C TYR A 102 -2.65 5.60 3.16
N GLN A 103 -3.16 4.41 2.88
CA GLN A 103 -3.82 4.12 1.61
C GLN A 103 -5.19 4.80 1.63
N TYR A 104 -5.53 5.53 0.56
CA TYR A 104 -6.86 6.09 0.41
C TYR A 104 -7.92 4.98 0.36
N ASP A 105 -9.00 5.18 1.11
CA ASP A 105 -10.22 4.38 1.01
C ASP A 105 -11.41 5.33 1.01
N LYS A 106 -12.20 5.29 -0.06
CA LYS A 106 -13.43 6.09 -0.18
C LYS A 106 -14.44 5.81 0.94
N ASN A 107 -14.31 4.68 1.63
CA ASN A 107 -15.14 4.27 2.76
C ASN A 107 -14.41 4.37 4.12
N GLY A 108 -13.21 4.97 4.16
CA GLY A 108 -12.39 5.09 5.37
C GLY A 108 -13.00 6.01 6.44
N LYS A 109 -12.62 5.80 7.71
CA LYS A 109 -12.98 6.70 8.83
C LYS A 109 -12.07 7.94 8.83
N TYR A 110 -12.54 9.04 9.43
CA TYR A 110 -11.84 10.34 9.46
C TYR A 110 -11.65 10.99 8.08
N GLY A 111 -12.74 11.07 7.30
CA GLY A 111 -12.72 11.85 6.06
C GLY A 111 -11.84 11.26 4.95
N LEU A 112 -12.02 9.96 4.65
CA LEU A 112 -11.45 9.24 3.49
C LEU A 112 -10.04 8.63 3.69
N LEU A 113 -9.48 8.67 4.91
CA LEU A 113 -8.24 7.95 5.22
C LEU A 113 -8.55 6.46 5.48
N GLY A 114 -7.92 5.59 4.67
CA GLY A 114 -8.11 4.15 4.73
C GLY A 114 -7.11 3.46 5.64
N ARG A 115 -6.42 2.43 5.12
CA ARG A 115 -5.49 1.59 5.88
C ARG A 115 -4.16 2.31 6.13
N VAL A 116 -3.64 2.28 7.36
CA VAL A 116 -2.26 2.70 7.66
C VAL A 116 -1.26 1.80 6.92
N LEU A 117 -0.29 2.42 6.26
CA LEU A 117 0.80 1.77 5.53
C LEU A 117 2.17 2.00 6.17
N TYR A 118 2.36 3.16 6.79
CA TYR A 118 3.62 3.55 7.43
C TYR A 118 3.38 4.56 8.55
N GLU A 119 4.22 4.51 9.58
CA GLU A 119 4.26 5.44 10.70
C GLU A 119 5.72 5.75 11.06
N GLY A 120 6.02 6.99 11.43
CA GLY A 120 7.37 7.40 11.80
C GLY A 120 7.49 8.85 12.21
N ARG A 121 8.72 9.32 12.44
CA ARG A 121 8.98 10.73 12.77
C ARG A 121 8.98 11.59 11.50
N THR A 122 8.39 12.78 11.60
CA THR A 122 8.44 13.79 10.55
C THR A 122 9.87 14.28 10.35
N ILE A 123 10.31 14.31 9.10
CA ILE A 123 11.61 14.86 8.70
C ILE A 123 11.31 16.19 8.00
N TYR A 124 11.72 17.31 8.59
CA TYR A 124 11.39 18.62 8.03
C TYR A 124 12.33 19.06 6.90
N GLN A 125 13.63 18.80 7.08
CA GLN A 125 14.67 19.24 6.16
C GLN A 125 15.54 18.06 5.74
N LYS A 126 16.10 18.12 4.52
CA LYS A 126 17.15 17.18 4.11
C LYS A 126 18.33 17.27 5.08
N GLN A 127 18.73 16.14 5.66
CA GLN A 127 19.98 16.07 6.42
C GLN A 127 21.14 16.35 5.47
N LYS A 128 21.98 17.34 5.80
CA LYS A 128 23.20 17.64 5.04
C LYS A 128 24.20 16.51 5.31
N PRO A 129 24.87 15.95 4.28
CA PRO A 129 25.93 14.97 4.51
C PRO A 129 27.07 15.62 5.29
N THR A 130 27.48 14.98 6.38
CA THR A 130 28.70 15.36 7.10
C THR A 130 29.88 14.71 6.39
N TYR A 131 30.69 15.51 5.70
CA TYR A 131 31.96 15.04 5.16
C TYR A 131 33.01 15.09 6.28
N ILE A 132 33.46 13.92 6.74
CA ILE A 132 34.66 13.81 7.59
C ILE A 132 35.82 13.59 6.62
N TYR A 133 36.66 14.62 6.45
CA TYR A 133 37.94 14.45 5.77
C TYR A 133 38.88 13.72 6.73
N GLN A 134 39.38 12.55 6.31
CA GLN A 134 40.44 11.79 6.98
C GLN A 134 41.79 12.10 6.32
#